data_AF-A0A8X6RHA1-F1
#
_entry.id   AF-A0A8X6RHA1-F1
#
_cell.length_a   1.000
_cell.length_b   1.000
_cell.length_c   1.000
_cell.angle_alpha   90.00
_cell.angle_beta   90.00
_cell.angle_gamma   90.00
#
_symmetry.space_group_name_H-M   'P 1'
#
loop_
_entity.id
_entity.type
_entity.pdbx_description
1 polymer ?
#
loop_
_entity_poly.entity_id
_entity_poly.type
_entity_poly.pdbx_seq_one_letter_code
_entity_poly.pdbx_strand_id
1 'polypeptide(L)'
;MSHFTRDSYVPEPSKAEESDTDSNSQTSEEAKIQLKTALVYCEQLLLENNKIATEPSAVINEEHMKIGEKLYSTIMETLAENIIVIEDDLILFEEADEEGLFEEVEDSGLQSDDEYHPDEKRSKIDTDDIPLDYKIKVVNLAKEHPKWSLKNLQKKGGSHLKRMDQLKIWEEQIRRGGSMKDKYTTIDKWTHDRFVEARQSNQQVTTRNLQQWALAAASQFPDLEFKASEAWVKIFK
;
A
#
# COMPACT_ATOMS: atom_id res chain seq x y z
N MET A 1 39.60 53.38 33.75
CA MET A 1 38.25 52.91 34.14
C MET A 1 37.55 52.42 32.88
N SER A 2 37.12 51.15 32.90
CA SER A 2 36.07 50.46 32.09
C SER A 2 36.00 50.71 30.57
N HIS A 3 36.28 49.75 29.68
CA HIS A 3 35.44 48.58 29.32
C HIS A 3 33.95 48.89 29.16
N PHE A 4 33.40 48.84 27.94
CA PHE A 4 32.49 47.76 27.48
C PHE A 4 31.99 48.01 26.05
N THR A 5 31.78 46.92 25.33
CA THR A 5 31.46 46.79 23.89
C THR A 5 29.99 46.38 23.72
N ARG A 6 29.43 46.60 22.50
CA ARG A 6 28.20 45.99 21.91
C ARG A 6 26.87 46.51 22.49
N ASP A 7 25.81 46.77 21.70
CA ASP A 7 25.23 45.96 20.63
C ASP A 7 24.72 46.75 19.42
N SER A 8 24.86 46.13 18.25
CA SER A 8 24.17 46.52 17.01
C SER A 8 22.88 45.71 16.91
N TYR A 9 21.75 46.41 16.86
CA TYR A 9 20.44 45.83 16.61
C TYR A 9 20.34 45.44 15.13
N VAL A 10 20.26 44.14 14.87
CA VAL A 10 19.96 43.57 13.55
C VAL A 10 18.45 43.32 13.51
N PRO A 11 17.70 43.82 12.51
CA PRO A 11 16.30 43.47 12.35
C PRO A 11 16.16 42.01 11.88
N GLU A 12 15.33 41.23 12.55
CA GLU A 12 14.95 39.88 12.13
C GLU A 12 14.29 39.89 10.73
N PRO A 13 14.61 38.90 9.86
CA PRO A 13 13.84 38.70 8.64
C PRO A 13 12.50 38.05 8.98
N SER A 14 11.44 38.78 8.62
CA SER A 14 10.06 38.32 8.48
C SER A 14 9.98 36.87 7.98
N LYS A 15 9.35 36.00 8.79
CA LYS A 15 8.91 34.66 8.40
C LYS A 15 8.23 34.72 7.04
N ALA A 16 8.72 33.92 6.10
CA ALA A 16 7.94 33.51 4.96
C ALA A 16 6.72 32.74 5.49
N GLU A 17 5.53 33.23 5.17
CA GLU A 17 4.31 32.45 5.27
C GLU A 17 4.39 31.36 4.20
N GLU A 18 4.63 30.12 4.63
CA GLU A 18 4.44 28.96 3.77
C GLU A 18 2.94 28.86 3.45
N SER A 19 2.62 29.13 2.19
CA SER A 19 1.28 28.98 1.62
C SER A 19 0.96 27.50 1.47
N ASP A 20 0.07 26.98 2.32
CA ASP A 20 -0.53 25.65 2.24
C ASP A 20 -1.53 25.51 1.07
N THR A 21 -1.08 25.79 -0.16
CA THR A 21 -1.89 25.61 -1.38
C THR A 21 -0.97 25.32 -2.56
N ASP A 22 -0.82 24.04 -2.97
CA ASP A 22 -0.97 23.61 -4.39
C ASP A 22 -0.61 22.14 -4.72
N SER A 23 -0.21 21.29 -3.76
CA SER A 23 0.29 19.94 -4.13
C SER A 23 -0.74 19.03 -4.81
N ASN A 24 -2.05 19.30 -4.64
CA ASN A 24 -3.12 18.52 -5.26
C ASN A 24 -3.51 19.03 -6.67
N SER A 25 -3.15 20.26 -7.07
CA SER A 25 -3.45 20.79 -8.41
C SER A 25 -2.32 20.47 -9.39
N GLN A 26 -1.08 20.49 -8.91
CA GLN A 26 0.12 20.20 -9.70
C GLN A 26 0.13 18.75 -10.21
N THR A 27 -0.31 17.80 -9.38
CA THR A 27 -0.47 16.38 -9.74
C THR A 27 -1.59 16.13 -10.76
N SER A 28 -2.61 17.01 -10.80
CA SER A 28 -3.69 16.93 -11.79
C SER A 28 -3.26 17.43 -13.17
N GLU A 29 -2.46 18.48 -13.26
CA GLU A 29 -1.95 18.99 -14.53
C GLU A 29 -0.90 18.07 -15.15
N GLU A 30 0.00 17.49 -14.35
CA GLU A 30 0.98 16.51 -14.84
C GLU A 30 0.29 15.29 -15.48
N ALA A 31 -0.78 14.78 -14.89
CA ALA A 31 -1.56 13.68 -15.46
C ALA A 31 -2.21 14.05 -16.81
N LYS A 32 -2.69 15.29 -16.97
CA LYS A 32 -3.23 15.79 -18.25
C LYS A 32 -2.14 15.88 -19.31
N ILE A 33 -0.94 16.34 -18.95
CA ILE A 33 0.22 16.41 -19.84
C ILE A 33 0.63 15.01 -20.31
N GLN A 34 0.70 14.04 -19.39
CA GLN A 34 1.02 12.65 -19.71
C GLN A 34 -0.01 12.03 -20.67
N LEU A 35 -1.30 12.19 -20.38
CA LEU A 35 -2.36 11.71 -21.28
C LEU A 35 -2.26 12.35 -22.67
N LYS A 36 -2.01 13.66 -22.74
CA LYS A 36 -1.84 14.36 -24.01
C LYS A 36 -0.64 13.82 -24.78
N THR A 37 0.47 13.55 -24.10
CA THR A 37 1.69 12.99 -24.69
C THR A 37 1.43 11.57 -25.24
N ALA A 38 0.73 10.73 -24.47
CA ALA A 38 0.35 9.39 -24.90
C ALA A 38 -0.57 9.41 -26.13
N LEU A 39 -1.52 10.35 -26.21
CA LEU A 39 -2.38 10.51 -27.38
C LEU A 39 -1.59 10.88 -28.64
N VAL A 40 -0.59 11.78 -28.52
CA VAL A 40 0.30 12.13 -29.63
C VAL A 40 1.11 10.92 -30.10
N TYR A 41 1.63 10.13 -29.17
CA TYR A 41 2.36 8.90 -29.52
C TYR A 41 1.44 7.86 -30.19
N CYS A 42 0.21 7.71 -29.72
CA CYS A 42 -0.79 6.84 -30.33
C CYS A 42 -1.11 7.27 -31.78
N GLU A 43 -1.28 8.57 -32.01
CA GLU A 43 -1.46 9.13 -33.36
C GLU A 43 -0.30 8.77 -34.28
N GLN A 44 0.94 8.89 -33.81
CA GLN A 44 2.13 8.49 -34.55
C GLN A 44 2.11 6.99 -34.92
N LEU A 45 1.81 6.10 -33.97
CA LEU A 45 1.69 4.66 -34.25
C LEU A 45 0.62 4.35 -35.29
N LEU A 46 -0.52 5.04 -35.25
CA LEU A 46 -1.59 4.86 -36.22
C LEU A 46 -1.19 5.33 -37.61
N LEU A 47 -0.42 6.41 -37.72
CA LEU A 47 0.16 6.89 -38.98
C LEU A 47 1.17 5.90 -39.55
N GLU A 48 2.12 5.42 -38.73
CA GLU A 48 3.14 4.44 -39.12
C GLU A 48 2.51 3.14 -39.65
N ASN A 49 1.35 2.77 -39.12
CA ASN A 49 0.60 1.57 -39.53
C ASN A 49 -0.44 1.83 -40.64
N ASN A 50 -0.43 3.01 -41.28
CA ASN A 50 -1.39 3.42 -42.31
C ASN A 50 -2.87 3.25 -41.89
N LYS A 51 -3.18 3.48 -40.61
CA LYS A 51 -4.54 3.36 -40.06
C LYS A 51 -5.32 4.67 -40.10
N ILE A 52 -4.63 5.80 -40.16
CA ILE A 52 -5.24 7.13 -40.26
C ILE A 52 -4.56 7.95 -41.35
N ALA A 53 -5.26 8.97 -41.86
CA ALA A 53 -4.73 9.89 -42.87
C ALA A 53 -3.75 10.89 -42.24
N THR A 54 -2.78 11.36 -43.03
CA THR A 54 -1.77 12.33 -42.58
C THR A 54 -2.36 13.68 -42.20
N GLU A 55 -3.42 14.12 -42.91
CA GLU A 55 -4.10 15.36 -42.59
C GLU A 55 -5.58 15.10 -42.25
N PRO A 56 -6.11 15.75 -41.20
CA PRO A 56 -7.51 15.66 -40.86
C PRO A 56 -8.38 16.41 -41.89
N SER A 57 -9.66 16.03 -41.97
CA SER A 57 -10.65 16.80 -42.73
C SER A 57 -10.88 18.18 -42.11
N ALA A 58 -10.94 19.22 -42.94
CA ALA A 58 -11.27 20.58 -42.52
C ALA A 58 -12.73 20.75 -42.03
N VAL A 59 -13.60 19.78 -42.31
CA VAL A 59 -15.02 19.80 -41.92
C VAL A 59 -15.35 18.58 -41.08
N ILE A 60 -15.87 18.81 -39.88
CA ILE A 60 -16.41 17.78 -38.99
C ILE A 60 -17.86 17.51 -39.42
N ASN A 61 -18.18 16.25 -39.75
CA ASN A 61 -19.53 15.80 -40.07
C ASN A 61 -20.07 14.88 -38.96
N GLU A 62 -21.33 14.44 -39.08
CA GLU A 62 -21.99 13.60 -38.08
C GLU A 62 -21.28 12.25 -37.86
N GLU A 63 -20.68 11.68 -38.91
CA GLU A 63 -19.93 10.43 -38.83
C GLU A 63 -18.63 10.61 -38.03
N HIS A 64 -17.88 11.70 -38.28
CA HIS A 64 -16.71 12.08 -37.49
C HIS A 64 -17.06 12.24 -36.00
N MET A 65 -18.20 12.86 -35.69
CA MET A 65 -18.66 13.04 -34.31
C MET A 65 -18.94 11.70 -33.63
N LYS A 66 -19.70 10.80 -34.26
CA LYS A 66 -20.02 9.49 -33.69
C LYS A 66 -18.78 8.63 -33.45
N ILE A 67 -17.81 8.68 -34.37
CA ILE A 67 -16.53 7.99 -34.20
C ILE A 67 -15.73 8.60 -33.04
N GLY A 68 -15.66 9.94 -32.96
CA GLY A 68 -14.98 10.66 -31.90
C GLY A 68 -15.57 10.40 -30.51
N GLU A 69 -16.90 10.41 -30.38
CA GLU A 69 -17.59 10.09 -29.13
C GLU A 69 -17.31 8.66 -28.66
N LYS A 70 -17.33 7.70 -29.59
CA LYS A 70 -17.01 6.30 -29.27
C LYS A 70 -15.57 6.15 -28.80
N LEU A 71 -14.62 6.81 -29.47
CA LEU A 71 -13.21 6.84 -29.05
C LEU A 71 -13.05 7.45 -27.66
N TYR A 72 -13.73 8.56 -27.38
CA TYR A 72 -13.72 9.19 -26.07
C TYR A 72 -14.24 8.23 -24.99
N SER A 73 -15.38 7.58 -25.21
CA SER A 73 -15.93 6.60 -24.27
C SER A 73 -14.96 5.47 -23.99
N THR A 74 -14.34 4.88 -25.02
CA THR A 74 -13.35 3.82 -24.86
C THR A 74 -12.11 4.31 -24.10
N ILE A 75 -11.62 5.52 -24.37
CA ILE A 75 -10.50 6.10 -23.61
C ILE A 75 -10.88 6.28 -22.15
N MET A 76 -12.07 6.79 -21.85
CA MET A 76 -12.53 6.98 -20.48
C MET A 76 -12.70 5.67 -19.72
N GLU A 77 -13.26 4.64 -20.37
CA GLU A 77 -13.34 3.28 -19.84
C GLU A 77 -11.93 2.72 -19.59
N THR A 78 -11.02 2.86 -20.55
CA THR A 78 -9.64 2.41 -20.42
C THR A 78 -8.89 3.12 -19.30
N LEU A 79 -9.11 4.42 -19.09
CA LEU A 79 -8.50 5.19 -18.00
C LEU A 79 -9.10 4.83 -16.63
N ALA A 80 -10.38 4.43 -16.60
CA ALA A 80 -11.02 3.94 -15.40
C ALA A 80 -10.54 2.50 -15.04
N GLU A 81 -10.30 1.67 -16.05
CA GLU A 81 -9.84 0.29 -15.90
C GLU A 81 -8.32 0.16 -15.69
N ASN A 82 -7.53 0.98 -16.40
CA ASN A 82 -6.08 1.00 -16.35
C ASN A 82 -5.64 2.35 -15.79
N ILE A 83 -5.28 2.38 -14.51
CA ILE A 83 -4.35 3.43 -14.08
C ILE A 83 -3.00 3.05 -14.67
N ILE A 84 -2.67 3.65 -15.81
CA ILE A 84 -1.37 3.50 -16.48
C ILE A 84 -0.31 4.10 -15.55
N VAL A 85 0.33 3.23 -14.77
CA VAL A 85 1.56 3.57 -14.07
C VAL A 85 2.68 3.09 -14.97
N ILE A 86 3.42 4.04 -15.55
CA ILE A 86 4.77 3.74 -16.04
C ILE A 86 5.60 3.56 -14.77
N GLU A 87 5.67 2.33 -14.26
CA GLU A 87 6.61 1.96 -13.21
C GLU A 87 7.98 1.83 -13.90
N ASP A 88 8.99 2.53 -13.38
CA ASP A 88 10.38 2.28 -13.72
C ASP A 88 10.65 0.79 -13.52
N ASP A 89 10.92 0.13 -14.65
CA ASP A 89 11.28 -1.27 -14.70
C ASP A 89 12.41 -1.54 -13.69
N LEU A 90 12.09 -2.22 -12.58
CA LEU A 90 13.07 -2.97 -11.81
C LEU A 90 13.36 -4.27 -12.57
N ILE A 91 14.00 -4.13 -13.75
CA ILE A 91 14.77 -5.21 -14.35
C ILE A 91 15.99 -5.38 -13.44
N LEU A 92 15.94 -6.38 -12.56
CA LEU A 92 17.17 -6.93 -12.02
C LEU A 92 17.90 -7.54 -13.22
N PHE A 93 18.87 -6.80 -13.76
CA PHE A 93 19.87 -7.43 -14.61
C PHE A 93 20.48 -8.54 -13.76
N GLU A 94 20.37 -9.77 -14.25
CA GLU A 94 21.14 -10.90 -13.75
C GLU A 94 22.59 -10.60 -14.13
N GLU A 95 23.23 -9.73 -13.34
CA GLU A 95 24.65 -9.46 -13.45
C GLU A 95 25.30 -10.78 -13.03
N ALA A 96 25.86 -11.50 -14.02
CA ALA A 96 26.63 -12.68 -13.72
C ALA A 96 27.77 -12.25 -12.79
N ASP A 97 27.81 -12.81 -11.58
CA ASP A 97 28.93 -12.63 -10.67
C ASP A 97 30.23 -12.97 -11.42
N GLU A 98 30.97 -11.94 -11.83
CA GLU A 98 32.36 -12.12 -12.23
C GLU A 98 33.15 -12.38 -10.93
N GLU A 99 33.19 -13.65 -10.54
CA GLU A 99 34.05 -14.16 -9.48
C GLU A 99 35.49 -13.69 -9.73
N GLY A 100 35.98 -12.77 -8.89
CA GLY A 100 37.39 -12.35 -8.87
C GLY A 100 37.66 -10.85 -8.96
N LEU A 101 36.64 -9.98 -8.94
CA LEU A 101 36.85 -8.52 -8.99
C LEU A 101 36.95 -7.82 -7.61
N PHE A 102 37.21 -8.57 -6.54
CA PHE A 102 37.45 -8.01 -5.22
C PHE A 102 38.88 -8.29 -4.78
N GLU A 103 39.65 -7.23 -4.60
CA GLU A 103 40.99 -7.25 -4.04
C GLU A 103 40.89 -7.44 -2.52
N GLU A 104 41.56 -8.47 -2.00
CA GLU A 104 41.58 -8.77 -0.57
C GLU A 104 42.30 -7.63 0.18
N VAL A 105 41.55 -6.82 0.92
CA VAL A 105 42.10 -5.71 1.69
C VAL A 105 42.71 -6.27 2.97
N GLU A 106 44.02 -6.08 3.17
CA GLU A 106 44.71 -6.49 4.40
C GLU A 106 44.11 -5.78 5.63
N ASP A 107 43.66 -6.60 6.58
CA ASP A 107 43.02 -6.22 7.85
C ASP A 107 43.92 -5.31 8.69
N SER A 108 43.76 -4.00 8.46
CA SER A 108 44.42 -2.95 9.20
C SER A 108 43.47 -2.38 10.24
N GLY A 109 43.11 -3.18 11.25
CA GLY A 109 42.82 -2.74 12.61
C GLY A 109 41.99 -1.45 12.79
N LEU A 110 40.90 -1.31 12.05
CA LEU A 110 39.88 -0.30 12.33
C LEU A 110 38.85 -0.90 13.29
N GLN A 111 38.73 -0.24 14.42
CA GLN A 111 37.84 -0.56 15.52
C GLN A 111 36.43 -0.86 14.99
N SER A 112 35.92 -2.04 15.33
CA SER A 112 34.56 -2.46 15.03
C SER A 112 33.58 -1.60 15.82
N ASP A 113 33.17 -0.47 15.26
CA ASP A 113 31.95 0.20 15.69
C ASP A 113 30.85 -0.12 14.67
N ASP A 114 29.79 -0.71 15.23
CA ASP A 114 28.48 -0.98 14.67
C ASP A 114 28.36 -2.16 13.69
N GLU A 115 28.47 -3.37 14.28
CA GLU A 115 27.72 -4.54 13.79
C GLU A 115 26.24 -4.14 13.71
N TYR A 116 25.73 -4.00 12.49
CA TYR A 116 24.33 -3.68 12.22
C TYR A 116 23.43 -4.76 12.84
N HIS A 117 22.91 -4.48 14.02
CA HIS A 117 21.79 -5.20 14.60
C HIS A 117 20.53 -4.48 14.15
N PRO A 118 19.68 -5.07 13.29
CA PRO A 118 18.38 -4.49 13.01
C PRO A 118 17.65 -4.34 14.35
N ASP A 119 17.28 -3.10 14.68
CA ASP A 119 16.57 -2.73 15.90
C ASP A 119 15.35 -3.66 16.08
N GLU A 120 15.49 -4.71 16.88
CA GLU A 120 14.34 -5.47 17.38
C GLU A 120 13.63 -4.61 18.42
N LYS A 121 12.96 -3.55 17.96
CA LYS A 121 11.84 -2.97 18.72
C LYS A 121 10.63 -3.88 18.59
N ARG A 122 10.82 -5.16 18.93
CA ARG A 122 9.74 -6.00 19.44
C ARG A 122 9.45 -5.46 20.83
N SER A 123 8.55 -4.49 20.90
CA SER A 123 7.86 -4.23 22.15
C SER A 123 7.34 -5.57 22.64
N LYS A 124 7.84 -6.04 23.78
CA LYS A 124 7.31 -7.19 24.50
C LYS A 124 5.90 -6.83 24.92
N ILE A 125 4.94 -7.07 24.03
CA ILE A 125 3.54 -7.24 24.39
C ILE A 125 3.29 -8.73 24.22
N ASP A 126 3.74 -9.50 25.22
CA ASP A 126 3.16 -10.81 25.55
C ASP A 126 1.72 -10.56 26.03
N THR A 127 0.84 -10.23 25.09
CA THR A 127 -0.58 -10.52 25.25
C THR A 127 -0.85 -11.67 24.33
N ASP A 128 -1.10 -12.85 24.90
CA ASP A 128 -1.70 -14.02 24.25
C ASP A 128 -2.61 -13.56 23.11
N ASP A 129 -2.10 -13.53 21.88
CA ASP A 129 -2.87 -13.08 20.74
C ASP A 129 -3.82 -14.21 20.38
N ILE A 130 -4.99 -14.19 21.01
CA ILE A 130 -5.99 -15.24 20.84
C ILE A 130 -6.65 -15.01 19.48
N PRO A 131 -6.50 -15.94 18.51
CA PRO A 131 -7.05 -15.76 17.18
C PRO A 131 -8.57 -15.63 17.21
N LEU A 132 -9.14 -14.87 16.27
CA LEU A 132 -10.60 -14.71 16.16
C LEU A 132 -11.34 -16.05 16.07
N ASP A 133 -10.83 -17.01 15.31
CA ASP A 133 -11.42 -18.36 15.18
C ASP A 133 -11.54 -19.09 16.52
N TYR A 134 -10.55 -18.90 17.40
CA TYR A 134 -10.60 -19.47 18.75
C TYR A 134 -11.71 -18.81 19.56
N LYS A 135 -11.82 -17.48 19.50
CA LYS A 135 -12.89 -16.73 20.19
C LYS A 135 -14.27 -17.19 19.70
N ILE A 136 -14.45 -17.39 18.40
CA ILE A 136 -15.69 -17.90 17.80
C ILE A 136 -16.04 -19.28 18.38
N LYS A 137 -15.09 -20.21 18.40
CA LYS A 137 -15.30 -21.57 18.93
C LYS A 137 -15.74 -21.54 20.39
N VAL A 138 -15.08 -20.75 21.23
CA VAL A 138 -15.39 -20.69 22.67
C VAL A 138 -16.73 -19.99 22.94
N VAL A 139 -17.04 -18.92 22.20
CA VAL A 139 -18.34 -18.24 22.29
C VAL A 139 -19.48 -19.19 21.87
N ASN A 140 -19.31 -19.94 20.79
CA ASN A 140 -20.31 -20.93 20.36
C ASN A 140 -20.49 -22.03 21.40
N LEU A 141 -19.39 -22.56 21.95
CA LEU A 141 -19.42 -23.55 23.03
C LEU A 141 -20.17 -23.04 24.28
N ALA A 142 -19.98 -21.76 24.64
CA ALA A 142 -20.69 -21.13 25.75
C ALA A 142 -22.19 -20.93 25.45
N LYS A 143 -22.56 -20.64 24.19
CA LYS A 143 -23.96 -20.50 23.76
C LYS A 143 -24.69 -21.84 23.74
N GLU A 144 -24.02 -22.92 23.35
CA GLU A 144 -24.57 -24.28 23.39
C GLU A 144 -24.78 -24.78 24.82
N HIS A 145 -24.00 -24.26 25.77
CA HIS A 145 -24.02 -24.68 27.17
C HIS A 145 -24.11 -23.50 28.16
N PRO A 146 -25.25 -22.78 28.21
CA PRO A 146 -25.40 -21.55 29.00
C PRO A 146 -25.29 -21.75 30.53
N LYS A 147 -25.38 -23.00 31.00
CA LYS A 147 -25.25 -23.36 32.42
C LYS A 147 -23.83 -23.75 32.83
N TRP A 148 -22.87 -23.80 31.90
CA TRP A 148 -21.50 -24.19 32.23
C TRP A 148 -20.77 -23.08 32.99
N SER A 149 -20.06 -23.48 34.04
CA SER A 149 -19.14 -22.58 34.74
C SER A 149 -17.86 -22.36 33.92
N LEU A 150 -17.16 -21.28 34.22
CA LEU A 150 -15.87 -20.94 33.59
C LEU A 150 -14.89 -22.13 33.58
N LYS A 151 -14.81 -22.86 34.69
CA LYS A 151 -13.92 -24.04 34.83
C LYS A 151 -14.27 -25.17 33.85
N ASN A 152 -15.57 -25.37 33.58
CA ASN A 152 -16.01 -26.38 32.60
C ASN A 152 -15.72 -25.94 31.18
N LEU A 153 -15.93 -24.66 30.85
CA LEU A 153 -15.59 -24.09 29.53
C LEU A 153 -14.08 -24.18 29.27
N GLN A 154 -13.25 -23.83 30.26
CA GLN A 154 -11.80 -23.94 30.16
C GLN A 154 -11.35 -25.38 29.90
N LYS A 155 -11.93 -26.36 30.61
CA LYS A 155 -11.61 -27.79 30.44
C LYS A 155 -12.04 -28.37 29.09
N LYS A 156 -13.06 -27.78 28.45
CA LYS A 156 -13.67 -28.30 27.22
C LYS A 156 -13.23 -27.57 25.95
N GLY A 157 -12.24 -26.68 26.04
CA GLY A 157 -11.63 -26.03 24.86
C GLY A 157 -11.41 -24.53 25.01
N GLY A 158 -11.95 -23.91 26.05
CA GLY A 158 -11.80 -22.48 26.35
C GLY A 158 -10.65 -22.14 27.31
N SER A 159 -9.53 -22.86 27.26
CA SER A 159 -8.38 -22.65 28.15
C SER A 159 -7.90 -21.19 28.25
N HIS A 160 -7.99 -20.43 27.16
CA HIS A 160 -7.59 -19.01 27.12
C HIS A 160 -8.68 -18.04 27.62
N LEU A 161 -9.88 -18.53 27.93
CA LEU A 161 -10.94 -17.74 28.56
C LEU A 161 -10.62 -17.57 30.05
N LYS A 162 -10.01 -16.43 30.43
CA LYS A 162 -9.60 -16.13 31.80
C LYS A 162 -10.78 -15.70 32.68
N ARG A 163 -11.79 -15.06 32.10
CA ARG A 163 -12.96 -14.54 32.82
C ARG A 163 -14.25 -14.67 32.00
N MET A 164 -15.40 -14.75 32.68
CA MET A 164 -16.69 -14.99 32.01
C MET A 164 -17.22 -13.75 31.26
N ASP A 165 -16.85 -12.55 31.68
CA ASP A 165 -17.17 -11.29 30.99
C ASP A 165 -16.42 -11.14 29.65
N GLN A 166 -15.29 -11.83 29.47
CA GLN A 166 -14.59 -11.87 28.19
C GLN A 166 -15.45 -12.47 27.07
N LEU A 167 -16.45 -13.30 27.38
CA LEU A 167 -17.38 -13.81 26.37
C LEU A 167 -18.16 -12.68 25.70
N LYS A 168 -18.62 -11.69 26.47
CA LYS A 168 -19.32 -10.52 25.92
C LYS A 168 -18.39 -9.67 25.04
N ILE A 169 -17.14 -9.53 25.47
CA ILE A 169 -16.10 -8.81 24.71
C ILE A 169 -15.78 -9.57 23.41
N TRP A 170 -15.67 -10.89 23.47
CA TRP A 170 -15.40 -11.73 22.30
C TRP A 170 -16.59 -11.74 21.35
N GLU A 171 -17.82 -11.77 21.84
CA GLU A 171 -19.02 -11.61 21.01
C GLU A 171 -19.05 -10.26 20.28
N GLU A 172 -18.68 -9.18 20.96
CA GLU A 172 -18.52 -7.86 20.35
C GLU A 172 -17.43 -7.86 19.28
N GLN A 173 -16.26 -8.42 19.59
CA GLN A 173 -15.15 -8.53 18.64
C GLN A 173 -15.55 -9.35 17.41
N ILE A 174 -16.22 -10.48 17.58
CA ILE A 174 -16.73 -11.31 16.47
C ILE A 174 -17.70 -10.50 15.61
N ARG A 175 -18.62 -9.75 16.22
CA ARG A 175 -19.58 -8.93 15.47
C ARG A 175 -18.91 -7.81 14.66
N ARG A 176 -17.79 -7.27 15.15
CA ARG A 176 -17.00 -6.25 14.45
C ARG A 176 -16.02 -6.83 13.42
N GLY A 177 -16.02 -8.14 13.20
CA GLY A 177 -15.08 -8.80 12.28
C GLY A 177 -13.67 -8.97 12.86
N GLY A 178 -13.53 -9.03 14.19
CA GLY A 178 -12.27 -9.24 14.89
C GLY A 178 -11.69 -7.99 15.54
N SER A 179 -10.52 -8.18 16.16
CA SER A 179 -9.70 -7.06 16.63
C SER A 179 -9.05 -6.33 15.45
N MET A 180 -8.52 -5.12 15.67
CA MET A 180 -7.75 -4.42 14.63
C MET A 180 -6.65 -5.31 14.06
N LYS A 181 -5.90 -6.01 14.92
CA LYS A 181 -4.85 -6.95 14.49
C LYS A 181 -5.39 -8.05 13.59
N ASP A 182 -6.52 -8.67 13.96
CA ASP A 182 -7.17 -9.71 13.15
C ASP A 182 -7.55 -9.17 11.75
N LYS A 183 -8.01 -7.92 11.67
CA LYS A 183 -8.37 -7.26 10.41
C LYS A 183 -7.15 -7.03 9.51
N TYR A 184 -6.07 -6.47 10.07
CA TYR A 184 -4.80 -6.33 9.34
C TYR A 184 -4.27 -7.68 8.87
N THR A 185 -4.27 -8.69 9.74
CA THR A 185 -3.85 -10.06 9.37
C THR A 185 -4.73 -10.64 8.26
N THR A 186 -6.02 -10.34 8.24
CA THR A 186 -6.93 -10.78 7.19
C THR A 186 -6.61 -10.09 5.86
N ILE A 187 -6.33 -8.78 5.89
CA ILE A 187 -5.90 -8.01 4.71
C ILE A 187 -4.59 -8.57 4.15
N ASP A 188 -3.60 -8.82 5.02
CA ASP A 188 -2.29 -9.35 4.62
C ASP A 188 -2.45 -10.73 3.97
N LYS A 189 -3.16 -11.66 4.63
CA LYS A 189 -3.39 -13.01 4.08
C LYS A 189 -4.09 -12.97 2.74
N TRP A 190 -5.16 -12.19 2.62
CA TRP A 190 -5.91 -12.10 1.37
C TRP A 190 -5.06 -11.52 0.24
N THR A 191 -4.27 -10.48 0.53
CA THR A 191 -3.36 -9.87 -0.44
C THR A 191 -2.28 -10.85 -0.87
N HIS A 192 -1.74 -11.62 0.07
CA HIS A 192 -0.76 -12.66 -0.20
C HIS A 192 -1.35 -13.79 -1.06
N ASP A 193 -2.57 -14.25 -0.77
CA ASP A 193 -3.24 -15.29 -1.55
C ASP A 193 -3.43 -14.84 -3.00
N ARG A 194 -3.85 -13.58 -3.23
CA ARG A 194 -3.94 -12.99 -4.57
C ARG A 194 -2.58 -12.89 -5.27
N PHE A 195 -1.53 -12.55 -4.53
CA PHE A 195 -0.17 -12.54 -5.06
C PHE A 195 0.24 -13.94 -5.52
N VAL A 196 0.01 -14.97 -4.72
CA VAL A 196 0.33 -16.36 -5.07
C VAL A 196 -0.44 -16.80 -6.32
N GLU A 197 -1.74 -16.50 -6.40
CA GLU A 197 -2.58 -16.78 -7.58
C GLU A 197 -2.03 -16.12 -8.85
N ALA A 198 -1.65 -14.84 -8.77
CA ALA A 198 -1.09 -14.10 -9.89
C ALA A 198 0.26 -14.70 -10.35
N ARG A 199 1.12 -15.07 -9.39
CA ARG A 199 2.42 -15.73 -9.70
C ARG A 199 2.22 -17.10 -10.35
N GLN A 200 1.26 -17.89 -9.88
CA GLN A 200 0.90 -19.17 -10.51
C GLN A 200 0.36 -18.99 -11.93
N SER A 201 -0.26 -17.85 -12.21
CA SER A 201 -0.80 -17.49 -13.52
C SER A 201 0.22 -16.78 -14.43
N ASN A 202 1.49 -16.68 -14.02
CA ASN A 202 2.55 -15.92 -14.69
C ASN A 202 2.17 -14.45 -14.97
N GLN A 203 1.35 -13.86 -14.11
CA GLN A 203 1.01 -12.45 -14.17
C GLN A 203 2.07 -11.62 -13.45
N GLN A 204 2.43 -10.48 -14.04
CA GLN A 204 3.26 -9.49 -13.38
C GLN A 204 2.46 -8.88 -12.23
N VAL A 205 3.09 -8.76 -11.05
CA VAL A 205 2.48 -8.11 -9.89
C VAL A 205 3.27 -6.87 -9.55
N THR A 206 2.60 -5.72 -9.60
CA THR A 206 3.16 -4.40 -9.26
C THR A 206 2.86 -4.01 -7.82
N THR A 207 3.54 -2.98 -7.32
CA THR A 207 3.24 -2.38 -6.01
C THR A 207 1.78 -1.92 -5.95
N ARG A 208 1.27 -1.35 -7.05
CA ARG A 208 -0.12 -0.96 -7.17
C ARG A 208 -1.10 -2.13 -7.05
N ASN A 209 -0.78 -3.29 -7.64
CA ASN A 209 -1.64 -4.47 -7.52
C ASN A 209 -1.79 -4.88 -6.05
N LEU A 210 -0.69 -4.92 -5.30
CA LEU A 210 -0.72 -5.21 -3.87
C LEU A 210 -1.58 -4.20 -3.10
N GLN A 211 -1.45 -2.91 -3.42
CA GLN A 211 -2.27 -1.86 -2.80
C GLN A 211 -3.76 -2.02 -3.13
N GLN A 212 -4.11 -2.29 -4.39
CA GLN A 212 -5.48 -2.50 -4.82
C GLN A 212 -6.10 -3.73 -4.16
N TRP A 213 -5.34 -4.82 -4.06
CA TRP A 213 -5.78 -6.02 -3.38
C TRP A 213 -6.00 -5.80 -1.89
N ALA A 214 -5.07 -5.10 -1.23
CA ALA A 214 -5.21 -4.76 0.18
C ALA A 214 -6.41 -3.84 0.44
N LEU A 215 -6.66 -2.84 -0.41
CA LEU A 215 -7.84 -1.98 -0.33
C LEU A 215 -9.14 -2.75 -0.57
N ALA A 216 -9.16 -3.67 -1.53
CA ALA A 216 -10.30 -4.54 -1.76
C ALA A 216 -10.60 -5.42 -0.53
N ALA A 217 -9.58 -5.99 0.10
CA ALA A 217 -9.74 -6.73 1.35
C ALA A 217 -10.23 -5.84 2.49
N ALA A 218 -9.68 -4.63 2.62
CA ALA A 218 -10.05 -3.66 3.65
C ALA A 218 -11.50 -3.16 3.53
N SER A 219 -12.07 -3.16 2.33
CA SER A 219 -13.48 -2.77 2.11
C SER A 219 -14.49 -3.61 2.88
N GLN A 220 -14.09 -4.81 3.34
CA GLN A 220 -14.91 -5.67 4.22
C GLN A 220 -15.03 -5.12 5.65
N PHE A 221 -14.19 -4.15 6.03
CA PHE A 221 -14.12 -3.56 7.36
C PHE A 221 -14.41 -2.06 7.28
N PRO A 222 -15.69 -1.64 7.25
CA PRO A 222 -16.07 -0.23 7.10
C PRO A 222 -15.64 0.65 8.28
N ASP A 223 -15.31 0.05 9.42
CA ASP A 223 -14.81 0.71 10.62
C ASP A 223 -13.29 0.83 10.67
N LEU A 224 -12.57 0.32 9.65
CA LEU A 224 -11.11 0.37 9.58
C LEU A 224 -10.66 1.43 8.56
N GLU A 225 -9.99 2.47 9.04
CA GLU A 225 -9.30 3.45 8.19
C GLU A 225 -7.96 2.91 7.68
N PHE A 226 -8.03 1.89 6.81
CA PHE A 226 -6.84 1.29 6.21
C PHE A 226 -6.31 2.13 5.05
N LYS A 227 -4.99 2.34 5.01
CA LYS A 227 -4.29 2.98 3.89
C LYS A 227 -3.22 2.02 3.37
N ALA A 228 -3.36 1.61 2.12
CA ALA A 228 -2.33 0.84 1.41
C ALA A 228 -1.20 1.78 0.95
N SER A 229 -0.43 2.31 1.91
CA SER A 229 0.68 3.22 1.63
C SER A 229 1.91 2.48 1.10
N GLU A 230 2.83 3.21 0.47
CA GLU A 230 4.16 2.69 0.10
C GLU A 230 4.90 2.06 1.29
N ALA A 231 4.79 2.66 2.47
CA ALA A 231 5.37 2.11 3.69
C ALA A 231 4.74 0.77 4.09
N TRP A 232 3.42 0.63 3.97
CA TRP A 232 2.74 -0.64 4.21
C TRP A 232 3.20 -1.70 3.20
N VAL A 233 3.30 -1.37 1.91
CA VAL A 233 3.77 -2.33 0.88
C VAL A 233 5.18 -2.81 1.17
N LYS A 234 6.08 -1.93 1.64
CA LYS A 234 7.44 -2.29 2.05
C LYS A 234 7.48 -3.26 3.24
N ILE A 235 6.50 -3.19 4.15
CA ILE A 235 6.38 -4.10 5.29
C ILE A 235 5.72 -5.41 4.87
N PHE A 236 4.81 -5.35 3.89
CA PHE A 236 4.09 -6.50 3.37
C PHE A 236 4.98 -7.44 2.53
N LYS A 237 5.88 -6.86 1.72
CA LYS A 237 6.91 -7.59 0.98
C LYS A 237 7.92 -8.23 1.93
#